data_AF-A0A6I9NVW0-F1
#
_entry.id   AF-A0A6I9NVW0-F1
#
_cell.length_a   1.000
_cell.length_b   1.000
_cell.length_c   1.000
_cell.angle_alpha   90.00
_cell.angle_beta   90.00
_cell.angle_gamma   90.00
#
_symmetry.space_group_name_H-M   'P 1'
#
loop_
_entity.id
_entity.type
_entity.pdbx_description
1 polymer ?
#
loop_
_entity_poly.entity_id
_entity_poly.type
_entity_poly.pdbx_seq_one_letter_code
_entity_poly.pdbx_strand_id
1 'polypeptide(L)'
;MVYFDCSTVQPGVPGTECQKSCSTLDMGCISSGCTSGCMCPDGLVSDGQGGCITESNCPCLHNGQAYQPGQTLTVDCNTCSCIGRKFTCTTNLCDAVCGIYGDGHFVTFDDKRFDFNGECEYTLLQDYCGGGQSNGSFRIISENVPCGSTGTTCSKAIKIYMGDSEFQLKDEKFSVVKGSGGKDGKGRLHKMGIYLVVTIKPGLVIVWDQKTSLFIKLNPQLQ
;
A
#
# COMPACT_ATOMS: atom_id res chain seq x y z
N MET A 1 4.07 -9.39 -40.75
CA MET A 1 3.01 -10.42 -40.77
C MET A 1 3.21 -11.31 -41.98
N VAL A 2 2.76 -12.56 -41.88
CA VAL A 2 2.79 -13.56 -42.95
C VAL A 2 1.38 -14.12 -43.14
N TYR A 3 0.99 -14.39 -44.37
CA TYR A 3 -0.29 -15.03 -44.65
C TYR A 3 -0.19 -16.53 -44.30
N PHE A 4 -1.06 -16.98 -43.41
CA PHE A 4 -1.18 -18.36 -42.98
C PHE A 4 -2.35 -19.02 -43.72
N ASP A 5 -2.05 -20.09 -44.47
CA ASP A 5 -3.03 -20.81 -45.27
C ASP A 5 -3.39 -22.15 -44.63
N CYS A 6 -4.61 -22.25 -44.13
CA CYS A 6 -5.15 -23.47 -43.53
C CYS A 6 -5.31 -24.62 -44.53
N SER A 7 -5.32 -24.37 -45.84
CA SER A 7 -5.46 -25.42 -46.85
C SER A 7 -4.18 -26.26 -47.03
N THR A 8 -3.04 -25.74 -46.58
CA THR A 8 -1.72 -26.37 -46.76
C THR A 8 -1.19 -27.06 -45.50
N VAL A 9 -1.94 -27.05 -44.39
CA VAL A 9 -1.50 -27.56 -43.08
C VAL A 9 -2.36 -28.73 -42.60
N GLN A 10 -1.84 -29.48 -41.62
CA GLN A 10 -2.51 -30.65 -41.08
C GLN A 10 -3.76 -30.29 -40.24
N PRO A 11 -4.78 -31.16 -40.19
CA PRO A 11 -5.94 -30.98 -39.31
C PRO A 11 -5.53 -30.83 -37.84
N GLY A 12 -6.14 -29.86 -37.14
CA GLY A 12 -5.86 -29.58 -35.73
C GLY A 12 -4.82 -28.48 -35.48
N VAL A 13 -4.13 -27.99 -36.52
CA VAL A 13 -3.32 -26.76 -36.41
C VAL A 13 -4.26 -25.56 -36.40
N PRO A 14 -4.22 -24.71 -35.37
CA PRO A 14 -5.06 -23.53 -35.35
C PRO A 14 -4.53 -22.44 -36.29
N GLY A 15 -5.44 -21.66 -36.88
CA GLY A 15 -5.09 -20.51 -37.70
C GLY A 15 -5.05 -19.21 -36.92
N THR A 16 -5.50 -18.13 -37.56
CA THR A 16 -5.51 -16.76 -37.01
C THR A 16 -6.27 -16.59 -35.68
N GLU A 17 -7.25 -17.46 -35.39
CA GLU A 17 -7.98 -17.50 -34.12
C GLU A 17 -7.07 -17.65 -32.89
N CYS A 18 -5.91 -18.31 -33.07
CA CYS A 18 -4.93 -18.50 -32.01
C CYS A 18 -3.73 -17.55 -32.10
N GLN A 19 -3.79 -16.52 -32.95
CA GLN A 19 -2.72 -15.54 -33.02
C GLN A 19 -2.51 -14.88 -31.66
N LYS A 20 -1.31 -15.07 -31.11
CA LYS A 20 -0.92 -14.43 -29.85
C LYS A 20 -0.68 -12.94 -30.06
N SER A 21 -1.19 -12.15 -29.12
CA SER A 21 -0.88 -10.74 -28.97
C SER A 21 -0.18 -10.52 -27.64
N CYS A 22 0.41 -9.35 -27.46
CA CYS A 22 0.90 -8.96 -26.14
C CYS A 22 -0.20 -9.15 -25.08
N SER A 23 -1.47 -8.82 -25.32
CA SER A 23 -2.54 -9.03 -24.34
C SER A 23 -2.92 -10.49 -24.04
N THR A 24 -2.72 -11.42 -24.98
CA THR A 24 -3.28 -12.79 -24.93
C THR A 24 -2.23 -13.89 -24.80
N LEU A 25 -0.97 -13.54 -24.52
CA LEU A 25 0.15 -14.47 -24.41
C LEU A 25 -0.15 -15.66 -23.48
N ASP A 26 -0.59 -15.37 -22.25
CA ASP A 26 -0.82 -16.34 -21.17
C ASP A 26 -2.19 -17.04 -21.27
N MET A 27 -3.05 -16.63 -22.21
CA MET A 27 -4.37 -17.24 -22.40
C MET A 27 -4.27 -18.49 -23.26
N GLY A 28 -4.86 -19.60 -22.82
CA GLY A 28 -5.04 -20.77 -23.69
C GLY A 28 -5.81 -20.39 -24.96
N CYS A 29 -5.48 -21.03 -26.08
CA CYS A 29 -6.29 -20.87 -27.27
C CYS A 29 -7.39 -21.94 -27.31
N ILE A 30 -8.61 -21.51 -27.62
CA ILE A 30 -9.73 -22.39 -27.94
C ILE A 30 -10.08 -22.10 -29.40
N SER A 31 -9.80 -23.05 -30.29
CA SER A 31 -10.13 -22.93 -31.70
C SER A 31 -11.15 -23.99 -32.09
N SER A 32 -12.16 -23.57 -32.84
CA SER A 32 -13.16 -24.46 -33.44
C SER A 32 -12.72 -25.06 -34.77
N GLY A 33 -11.64 -24.53 -35.37
CA GLY A 33 -11.14 -24.93 -36.67
C GLY A 33 -10.08 -23.95 -37.18
N CYS A 34 -9.31 -24.35 -38.19
CA CYS A 34 -8.28 -23.48 -38.75
C CYS A 34 -8.91 -22.36 -39.59
N THR A 35 -8.60 -21.11 -39.26
CA THR A 35 -9.02 -19.92 -40.02
C THR A 35 -7.80 -19.22 -40.66
N SER A 36 -7.73 -19.23 -42.00
CA SER A 36 -6.65 -18.60 -42.77
C SER A 36 -6.61 -17.09 -42.59
N GLY A 37 -5.42 -16.49 -42.67
CA GLY A 37 -5.23 -15.03 -42.67
C GLY A 37 -3.86 -14.60 -42.18
N CYS A 38 -3.70 -13.30 -41.91
CA CYS A 38 -2.40 -12.74 -41.53
C CYS A 38 -2.05 -13.03 -40.06
N MET A 39 -0.89 -13.64 -39.85
CA MET A 39 -0.36 -13.99 -38.53
C MET A 39 1.04 -13.38 -38.34
N CYS A 40 1.49 -13.29 -37.09
CA CYS A 40 2.89 -12.98 -36.85
C CYS A 40 3.75 -14.23 -37.11
N PRO A 41 4.96 -14.07 -37.67
CA PRO A 41 5.90 -15.17 -37.80
C PRO A 41 6.22 -15.82 -36.45
N ASP A 42 6.70 -17.06 -36.51
CA ASP A 42 7.11 -17.81 -35.31
C ASP A 42 8.10 -17.01 -34.46
N GLY A 43 7.86 -17.01 -33.14
CA GLY A 43 8.65 -16.24 -32.16
C GLY A 43 8.24 -14.77 -32.01
N LEU A 44 7.26 -14.28 -32.77
CA LEU A 44 6.72 -12.93 -32.64
C LEU A 44 5.24 -12.94 -32.28
N VAL A 45 4.80 -11.89 -31.60
CA VAL A 45 3.42 -11.67 -31.19
C VAL A 45 2.91 -10.33 -31.69
N SER A 46 1.60 -10.23 -31.87
CA SER A 46 0.99 -8.99 -32.33
C SER A 46 1.04 -7.92 -31.24
N ASP A 47 1.42 -6.71 -31.62
CA ASP A 47 1.39 -5.52 -30.75
C ASP A 47 -0.01 -4.89 -30.64
N GLY A 48 -1.01 -5.42 -31.35
CA GLY A 48 -2.38 -4.88 -31.43
C GLY A 48 -2.54 -3.65 -32.34
N GLN A 49 -1.46 -3.17 -32.96
CA GLN A 49 -1.42 -2.03 -33.88
C GLN A 49 -1.03 -2.44 -35.32
N GLY A 50 -0.97 -3.74 -35.59
CA GLY A 50 -0.61 -4.30 -36.89
C GLY A 50 0.87 -4.66 -37.03
N GLY A 51 1.68 -4.46 -35.98
CA GLY A 51 3.06 -4.90 -35.90
C GLY A 51 3.22 -6.29 -35.27
N CYS A 52 4.42 -6.84 -35.42
CA CYS A 52 4.85 -8.08 -34.80
C CYS A 52 6.16 -7.83 -34.04
N ILE A 53 6.15 -8.07 -32.74
CA ILE A 53 7.28 -7.82 -31.84
C ILE A 53 7.62 -9.06 -31.03
N THR A 54 8.81 -9.11 -30.44
CA THR A 54 9.17 -10.18 -29.50
C THR A 54 8.38 -10.02 -28.20
N GLU A 55 8.15 -11.14 -27.50
CA GLU A 55 7.46 -11.12 -26.20
C GLU A 55 8.14 -10.21 -25.17
N SER A 56 9.48 -10.15 -25.20
CA SER A 56 10.29 -9.26 -24.35
C SER A 56 10.01 -7.78 -24.59
N ASN A 57 9.57 -7.43 -25.80
CA ASN A 57 9.26 -6.06 -26.19
C ASN A 57 7.80 -5.66 -25.93
N CYS A 58 6.98 -6.59 -25.41
CA CYS A 58 5.62 -6.25 -25.04
C CYS A 58 5.58 -5.26 -23.87
N PRO A 59 4.74 -4.20 -23.96
CA PRO A 59 4.59 -3.25 -22.87
C PRO A 59 3.85 -3.86 -21.68
N CYS A 60 4.12 -3.36 -20.49
CA CYS A 60 3.38 -3.67 -19.27
C CYS A 60 2.21 -2.70 -19.09
N LEU A 61 1.13 -3.13 -18.42
CA LEU A 61 -0.03 -2.28 -18.14
C LEU A 61 -0.19 -2.10 -16.63
N HIS A 62 -0.29 -0.84 -16.18
CA HIS A 62 -0.60 -0.52 -14.78
C HIS A 62 -1.60 0.65 -14.75
N ASN A 63 -2.74 0.47 -14.07
CA ASN A 63 -3.82 1.47 -13.96
C ASN A 63 -4.23 2.09 -15.31
N GLY A 64 -4.29 1.28 -16.36
CA GLY A 64 -4.66 1.71 -17.72
C GLY A 64 -3.55 2.41 -18.51
N GLN A 65 -2.36 2.60 -17.94
CA GLN A 65 -1.20 3.17 -18.63
C GLN A 65 -0.22 2.08 -19.09
N ALA A 66 0.27 2.23 -20.33
CA ALA A 66 1.24 1.32 -20.92
C ALA A 66 2.68 1.79 -20.65
N TYR A 67 3.51 0.87 -20.14
CA TYR A 67 4.92 1.07 -19.85
C TYR A 67 5.76 0.26 -20.83
N GLN A 68 6.67 0.92 -21.53
CA GLN A 68 7.62 0.28 -22.43
C GLN A 68 8.61 -0.59 -21.66
N PRO A 69 9.18 -1.64 -22.29
CA PRO A 69 10.24 -2.45 -21.69
C PRO A 69 11.38 -1.58 -21.13
N GLY A 70 11.78 -1.86 -19.89
CA GLY A 70 12.80 -1.10 -19.17
C GLY A 70 12.29 0.17 -18.46
N GLN A 71 11.07 0.64 -18.74
CA GLN A 71 10.47 1.71 -17.95
C GLN A 71 10.15 1.24 -16.54
N THR A 72 10.24 2.17 -15.60
CA THR A 72 10.03 1.91 -14.19
C THR A 72 8.87 2.75 -13.64
N LEU A 73 8.27 2.25 -12.57
CA LEU A 73 7.35 2.98 -11.73
C LEU A 73 7.65 2.70 -10.26
N THR A 74 7.23 3.61 -9.38
CA THR A 74 7.36 3.45 -7.93
C THR A 74 6.00 3.08 -7.35
N VAL A 75 5.94 1.96 -6.62
CA VAL A 75 4.79 1.57 -5.80
C VAL A 75 5.24 1.62 -4.34
N ASP A 76 4.62 2.48 -3.55
CA ASP A 76 5.04 2.80 -2.18
C ASP A 76 6.50 3.24 -2.12
N CYS A 77 7.40 2.40 -1.60
CA CYS A 77 8.85 2.61 -1.58
C CYS A 77 9.62 1.68 -2.54
N ASN A 78 8.91 0.86 -3.30
CA ASN A 78 9.48 -0.14 -4.19
C ASN A 78 9.57 0.36 -5.62
N THR A 79 10.64 -0.04 -6.31
CA THR A 79 10.85 0.24 -7.73
C THR A 79 10.46 -0.98 -8.55
N CYS A 80 9.55 -0.80 -9.49
CA CYS A 80 9.02 -1.84 -10.37
C CYS A 80 9.46 -1.57 -11.80
N SER A 81 10.19 -2.50 -12.40
CA SER A 81 10.66 -2.42 -13.78
C SER A 81 9.80 -3.28 -14.69
N CYS A 82 9.38 -2.74 -15.83
CA CYS A 82 8.67 -3.49 -16.86
C CYS A 82 9.64 -4.39 -17.63
N ILE A 83 9.48 -5.70 -17.50
CA ILE A 83 10.30 -6.71 -18.20
C ILE A 83 9.35 -7.76 -18.77
N GLY A 84 9.28 -7.85 -20.11
CA GLY A 84 8.49 -8.87 -20.79
C GLY A 84 7.04 -8.94 -20.28
N ARG A 85 6.33 -7.81 -20.34
CA ARG A 85 4.93 -7.67 -19.92
C ARG A 85 4.63 -7.76 -18.42
N LYS A 86 5.62 -8.07 -17.59
CA LYS A 86 5.46 -8.19 -16.14
C LYS A 86 6.25 -7.10 -15.44
N PHE A 87 5.73 -6.64 -14.30
CA PHE A 87 6.51 -5.82 -13.39
C PHE A 87 7.32 -6.71 -12.47
N THR A 88 8.64 -6.52 -12.48
CA THR A 88 9.53 -7.06 -11.46
C THR A 88 9.85 -5.95 -10.49
N CYS A 89 9.40 -6.10 -9.24
CA CYS A 89 9.53 -5.08 -8.20
C CYS A 89 10.55 -5.49 -7.14
N THR A 90 11.19 -4.49 -6.53
CA THR A 90 11.90 -4.70 -5.25
C THR A 90 10.93 -5.11 -4.15
N THR A 91 11.43 -5.75 -3.10
CA THR A 91 10.64 -6.23 -1.95
C THR A 91 11.06 -5.56 -0.64
N ASN A 92 11.31 -4.25 -0.71
CA ASN A 92 11.66 -3.47 0.47
C ASN A 92 10.42 -3.35 1.36
N LEU A 93 10.63 -3.52 2.67
CA LEU A 93 9.62 -3.17 3.65
C LEU A 93 9.48 -1.64 3.66
N CYS A 94 8.26 -1.15 3.48
CA CYS A 94 7.97 0.28 3.41
C CYS A 94 7.42 0.80 4.74
N ASP A 95 7.44 2.11 4.93
CA ASP A 95 6.72 2.71 6.05
C ASP A 95 5.25 2.31 6.00
N ALA A 96 4.70 1.89 7.13
CA ALA A 96 3.30 1.48 7.25
C ALA A 96 2.52 2.52 8.05
N VAL A 97 1.22 2.61 7.80
CA VAL A 97 0.34 3.57 8.46
C VAL A 97 -0.83 2.82 9.10
N CYS A 98 -1.02 3.02 10.40
CA CYS A 98 -2.29 2.71 11.04
C CYS A 98 -3.03 4.00 11.34
N GLY A 99 -4.33 3.93 11.55
CA GLY A 99 -5.10 5.11 11.86
C GLY A 99 -6.46 4.84 12.46
N ILE A 100 -6.97 5.90 13.08
CA ILE A 100 -8.33 6.02 13.58
C ILE A 100 -8.95 7.25 12.95
N TYR A 101 -10.22 7.17 12.58
CA TYR A 101 -10.91 8.28 11.95
C TYR A 101 -12.41 8.20 12.20
N GLY A 102 -13.07 9.36 12.17
CA GLY A 102 -14.51 9.44 12.39
C GLY A 102 -14.91 8.99 13.79
N ASP A 103 -15.81 8.02 13.85
CA ASP A 103 -16.61 7.61 15.00
C ASP A 103 -16.38 6.13 15.35
N GLY A 104 -15.11 5.73 15.45
CA GLY A 104 -14.72 4.37 15.84
C GLY A 104 -14.23 3.49 14.68
N HIS A 105 -13.85 4.09 13.55
CA HIS A 105 -13.22 3.36 12.45
C HIS A 105 -11.71 3.25 12.61
N PHE A 106 -11.17 2.05 12.34
CA PHE A 106 -9.75 1.74 12.45
C PHE A 106 -9.23 1.19 11.12
N VAL A 107 -7.97 1.51 10.83
CA VAL A 107 -7.17 0.83 9.81
C VAL A 107 -5.84 0.40 10.44
N THR A 108 -5.50 -0.87 10.30
CA THR A 108 -4.24 -1.44 10.79
C THR A 108 -3.10 -1.22 9.80
N PHE A 109 -1.86 -1.55 10.19
CA PHE A 109 -0.69 -1.43 9.33
C PHE A 109 -0.72 -2.35 8.09
N ASP A 110 -1.50 -3.43 8.14
CA ASP A 110 -1.74 -4.40 7.07
C ASP A 110 -3.07 -4.15 6.33
N ASP A 111 -3.56 -2.90 6.34
CA ASP A 111 -4.75 -2.44 5.63
C ASP A 111 -6.08 -3.09 6.04
N LYS A 112 -6.13 -3.79 7.18
CA LYS A 112 -7.38 -4.32 7.72
C LYS A 112 -8.20 -3.19 8.33
N ARG A 113 -9.44 -3.08 7.87
CA ARG A 113 -10.43 -2.11 8.35
C ARG A 113 -11.44 -2.77 9.28
N PHE A 114 -11.76 -2.11 10.38
CA PHE A 114 -12.79 -2.58 11.31
C PHE A 114 -13.36 -1.42 12.13
N ASP A 115 -14.51 -1.68 12.74
CA ASP A 115 -15.22 -0.73 13.59
C ASP A 115 -15.16 -1.18 15.04
N PHE A 116 -14.94 -0.24 15.95
CA PHE A 116 -14.85 -0.53 17.37
C PHE A 116 -15.30 0.66 18.24
N ASN A 117 -16.41 0.47 18.94
CA ASN A 117 -17.07 1.50 19.77
C ASN A 117 -16.87 1.24 21.27
N GLY A 118 -15.62 1.08 21.69
CA GLY A 118 -15.28 0.91 23.11
C GLY A 118 -15.20 2.23 23.87
N GLU A 119 -15.74 2.28 25.10
CA GLU A 119 -15.65 3.40 26.04
C GLU A 119 -14.59 3.11 27.12
N CYS A 120 -13.32 3.24 26.74
CA CYS A 120 -12.18 3.04 27.63
C CYS A 120 -10.90 3.57 26.98
N GLU A 121 -9.77 3.33 27.64
CA GLU A 121 -8.45 3.48 27.07
C GLU A 121 -8.02 2.20 26.35
N TYR A 122 -7.59 2.32 25.11
CA TYR A 122 -7.16 1.19 24.28
C TYR A 122 -5.76 1.44 23.72
N THR A 123 -4.95 0.39 23.72
CA THR A 123 -3.63 0.42 23.07
C THR A 123 -3.80 0.40 21.55
N LEU A 124 -3.38 1.47 20.88
CA LEU A 124 -3.33 1.52 19.41
C LEU A 124 -2.09 0.81 18.86
N LEU A 125 -0.97 0.99 19.57
CA LEU A 125 0.33 0.49 19.16
C LEU A 125 1.23 0.36 20.38
N GLN A 126 1.96 -0.74 20.47
CA GLN A 126 3.02 -0.93 21.46
C GLN A 126 4.03 -1.95 20.97
N ASP A 127 5.25 -1.90 21.49
CA ASP A 127 6.27 -2.93 21.31
C ASP A 127 6.44 -3.83 22.56
N TYR A 128 5.59 -3.64 23.57
CA TYR A 128 5.44 -4.53 24.73
C TYR A 128 4.65 -5.81 24.35
N CYS A 129 5.18 -6.59 23.42
CA CYS A 129 4.53 -7.78 22.88
C CYS A 129 5.19 -9.06 23.43
N GLY A 130 4.43 -9.91 24.12
CA GLY A 130 4.88 -11.20 24.67
C GLY A 130 4.46 -11.43 26.14
N GLY A 131 4.21 -12.69 26.52
CA GLY A 131 3.67 -13.08 27.85
C GLY A 131 4.68 -13.04 29.02
N GLY A 132 5.78 -12.31 28.88
CA GLY A 132 6.80 -12.06 29.90
C GLY A 132 7.33 -10.63 29.75
N GLN A 133 8.26 -10.19 30.61
CA GLN A 133 8.87 -8.84 30.58
C GLN A 133 9.46 -8.54 29.20
N SER A 134 8.62 -8.04 28.30
CA SER A 134 9.01 -7.50 27.02
C SER A 134 9.67 -6.16 27.31
N ASN A 135 10.93 -6.02 26.92
CA ASN A 135 11.66 -4.75 26.95
C ASN A 135 11.11 -3.86 25.81
N GLY A 136 9.84 -3.47 25.92
CA GLY A 136 9.24 -2.49 25.04
C GLY A 136 9.80 -1.10 25.32
N SER A 137 9.83 -0.28 24.29
CA SER A 137 10.33 1.09 24.30
C SER A 137 9.21 2.13 24.21
N PHE A 138 8.03 1.78 23.70
CA PHE A 138 6.94 2.74 23.54
C PHE A 138 5.54 2.11 23.50
N ARG A 139 4.55 2.93 23.89
CA ARG A 139 3.13 2.58 23.82
C ARG A 139 2.31 3.82 23.49
N ILE A 140 1.34 3.67 22.60
CA ILE A 140 0.38 4.70 22.21
C ILE A 140 -1.02 4.22 22.58
N ILE A 141 -1.73 5.05 23.34
CA ILE A 141 -3.06 4.79 23.87
C ILE A 141 -4.03 5.82 23.33
N SER A 142 -5.21 5.37 22.92
CA SER A 142 -6.37 6.22 22.63
C SER A 142 -7.34 6.19 23.81
N GLU A 143 -7.73 7.36 24.28
CA GLU A 143 -8.81 7.55 25.24
C GLU A 143 -10.12 7.78 24.45
N ASN A 144 -10.97 6.76 24.42
CA ASN A 144 -12.23 6.78 23.68
C ASN A 144 -13.38 7.08 24.65
N VAL A 145 -14.15 8.12 24.35
CA VAL A 145 -15.33 8.50 25.14
C VAL A 145 -16.55 8.64 24.23
N PRO A 146 -17.78 8.54 24.76
CA PRO A 146 -18.99 8.73 23.98
C PRO A 146 -19.02 10.14 23.36
N CYS A 147 -19.29 10.21 22.07
CA CYS A 147 -19.26 11.45 21.30
C CYS A 147 -20.54 11.69 20.48
N GLY A 148 -21.65 11.05 20.85
CA GLY A 148 -22.95 11.17 20.22
C GLY A 148 -24.05 10.58 21.11
N SER A 149 -25.24 10.37 20.55
CA SER A 149 -26.41 9.82 21.27
C SER A 149 -26.66 8.33 21.02
N THR A 150 -25.91 7.72 20.10
CA THR A 150 -26.12 6.34 19.61
C THR A 150 -25.21 5.31 20.28
N GLY A 151 -24.45 5.70 21.30
CA GLY A 151 -23.44 4.84 21.93
C GLY A 151 -22.11 4.78 21.17
N THR A 152 -21.92 5.64 20.18
CA THR A 152 -20.65 5.73 19.44
C THR A 152 -19.58 6.46 20.24
N THR A 153 -18.33 5.98 20.15
CA THR A 153 -17.19 6.57 20.85
C THR A 153 -16.18 7.19 19.88
N CYS A 154 -15.58 8.29 20.30
CA CYS A 154 -14.54 8.99 19.55
C CYS A 154 -13.29 9.11 20.41
N SER A 155 -12.14 9.13 19.76
CA SER A 155 -10.88 9.47 20.43
C SER A 155 -10.88 10.94 20.84
N LYS A 156 -10.67 11.21 22.13
CA LYS A 156 -10.55 12.57 22.69
C LYS A 156 -9.14 12.92 23.11
N ALA A 157 -8.33 11.92 23.45
CA ALA A 157 -6.95 12.15 23.80
C ALA A 157 -6.09 10.98 23.33
N ILE A 158 -4.88 11.31 22.84
CA ILE A 158 -3.85 10.33 22.52
C ILE A 158 -2.72 10.49 23.53
N LYS A 159 -2.40 9.42 24.23
CA LYS A 159 -1.31 9.37 25.21
C LYS A 159 -0.17 8.54 24.64
N ILE A 160 1.03 9.10 24.63
CA ILE A 160 2.22 8.49 24.04
C ILE A 160 3.24 8.33 25.15
N TYR A 161 3.57 7.09 25.46
CA TYR A 161 4.56 6.72 26.45
C TYR A 161 5.83 6.30 25.74
N MET A 162 6.95 6.92 26.11
CA MET A 162 8.28 6.57 25.58
C MET A 162 9.34 6.74 26.67
N GLY A 163 9.88 5.62 27.14
CA GLY A 163 10.70 5.60 28.35
C GLY A 163 9.95 6.23 29.53
N ASP A 164 10.58 7.22 30.19
CA ASP A 164 9.97 7.95 31.31
C ASP A 164 9.12 9.16 30.88
N SER A 165 9.01 9.41 29.56
CA SER A 165 8.30 10.56 29.02
C SER A 165 6.86 10.21 28.64
N GLU A 166 5.95 11.13 28.95
CA GLU A 166 4.55 11.08 28.56
C GLU A 166 4.22 12.31 27.73
N PHE A 167 3.77 12.07 26.51
CA PHE A 167 3.25 13.10 25.62
C PHE A 167 1.74 12.92 25.44
N GLN A 168 1.04 14.03 25.24
CA GLN A 168 -0.40 14.02 25.08
C GLN A 168 -0.82 14.91 23.90
N LEU A 169 -1.71 14.38 23.06
CA LEU A 169 -2.48 15.13 22.08
C LEU A 169 -3.91 15.23 22.61
N LYS A 170 -4.31 16.43 23.03
CA LYS A 170 -5.62 16.69 23.62
C LYS A 170 -5.95 18.18 23.48
N ASP A 171 -7.23 18.51 23.34
CA ASP A 171 -7.72 19.89 23.29
C ASP A 171 -6.95 20.76 22.26
N GLU A 172 -6.79 20.20 21.06
CA GLU A 172 -6.08 20.80 19.91
C GLU A 172 -4.60 21.12 20.17
N LYS A 173 -3.99 20.54 21.21
CA LYS A 173 -2.61 20.82 21.63
C LYS A 173 -1.79 19.55 21.80
N PHE A 174 -0.50 19.68 21.51
CA PHE A 174 0.52 18.72 21.90
C PHE A 174 1.25 19.22 23.15
N SER A 175 1.27 18.41 24.20
CA SER A 175 1.91 18.73 25.48
C SER A 175 2.77 17.58 25.99
N VAL A 176 3.84 17.94 26.70
CA VAL A 176 4.63 16.98 27.49
C VAL A 176 4.05 16.97 28.90
N VAL A 177 3.48 15.84 29.32
CA VAL A 177 2.82 15.68 30.64
C VAL A 177 3.85 15.26 31.69
N LYS A 178 4.79 14.39 31.32
CA LYS A 178 5.83 13.87 32.22
C LYS A 178 7.16 13.73 31.47
N GLY A 179 8.25 13.95 32.19
CA GLY A 179 9.63 13.87 31.68
C GLY A 179 10.23 15.25 31.40
N SER A 180 11.51 15.42 31.74
CA SER A 180 12.27 16.59 31.28
C SER A 180 12.47 16.44 29.79
N GLY A 181 11.64 17.14 29.00
CA GLY A 181 11.93 17.37 27.58
C GLY A 181 13.30 18.05 27.50
N GLY A 182 14.36 17.24 27.39
CA GLY A 182 15.73 17.69 27.26
C GLY A 182 15.81 18.67 26.10
N LYS A 183 16.90 19.43 25.98
CA LYS A 183 17.03 20.44 24.92
C LYS A 183 16.93 19.86 23.48
N ASP A 184 16.98 18.53 23.34
CA ASP A 184 16.69 17.70 22.15
C ASP A 184 15.38 16.86 22.22
N GLY A 185 14.71 16.82 23.38
CA GLY A 185 13.64 15.89 23.76
C GLY A 185 12.21 16.44 23.64
N LYS A 186 12.00 17.50 22.86
CA LYS A 186 10.65 17.91 22.44
C LYS A 186 10.43 17.30 21.07
N GLY A 187 9.50 16.33 20.96
CA GLY A 187 9.10 15.78 19.66
C GLY A 187 8.91 16.91 18.65
N ARG A 188 9.40 16.70 17.42
CA ARG A 188 9.43 17.75 16.41
C ARG A 188 8.01 17.98 15.90
N LEU A 189 7.43 19.12 16.27
CA LEU A 189 6.07 19.50 15.92
C LEU A 189 6.06 20.39 14.68
N HIS A 190 5.29 19.99 13.67
CA HIS A 190 5.01 20.80 12.50
C HIS A 190 3.50 20.92 12.30
N LYS A 191 3.01 22.13 12.00
CA LYS A 191 1.61 22.35 11.62
C LYS A 191 1.52 22.38 10.09
N MET A 192 0.72 21.48 9.52
CA MET A 192 0.50 21.35 8.08
C MET A 192 -1.01 21.44 7.82
N GLY A 193 -1.49 22.66 7.55
CA GLY A 193 -2.94 22.92 7.42
C GLY A 193 -3.68 22.65 8.74
N ILE A 194 -4.66 21.75 8.68
CA ILE A 194 -5.43 21.29 9.85
C ILE A 194 -4.71 20.18 10.65
N TYR A 195 -3.59 19.67 10.16
CA TYR A 195 -2.88 18.58 10.82
C TYR A 195 -1.74 19.11 11.70
N LEU A 196 -1.60 18.52 12.89
CA LEU A 196 -0.37 18.51 13.67
C LEU A 196 0.41 17.24 13.36
N VAL A 197 1.63 17.43 12.84
CA VAL A 197 2.58 16.36 12.55
C VAL A 197 3.63 16.35 13.65
N VAL A 198 3.64 15.30 14.45
CA VAL A 198 4.49 15.13 15.62
C VAL A 198 5.46 13.99 15.34
N THR A 199 6.74 14.32 15.23
CA THR A 199 7.81 13.31 15.15
C THR A 199 8.37 13.09 16.55
N ILE A 200 8.01 11.97 17.18
CA ILE A 200 8.47 11.64 18.53
C ILE A 200 9.92 11.14 18.51
N LYS A 201 10.20 10.18 17.62
CA LYS A 201 11.54 9.70 17.29
C LYS A 201 11.64 9.49 15.77
N PRO A 202 12.85 9.45 15.18
CA PRO A 202 13.00 9.05 13.79
C PRO A 202 12.25 7.74 13.52
N GLY A 203 11.40 7.74 12.51
CA GLY A 203 10.58 6.58 12.13
C GLY A 203 9.28 6.37 12.91
N LEU A 204 8.95 7.19 13.92
CA LEU A 204 7.62 7.22 14.54
C LEU A 204 7.02 8.62 14.41
N VAL A 205 6.05 8.74 13.51
CA VAL A 205 5.39 10.01 13.19
C VAL A 205 3.90 9.87 13.44
N ILE A 206 3.33 10.87 14.11
CA ILE A 206 1.92 10.94 14.41
C ILE A 206 1.34 12.14 13.68
N VAL A 207 0.26 11.92 12.94
CA VAL A 207 -0.44 12.94 12.16
C VAL A 207 -1.86 13.04 12.72
N TRP A 208 -2.20 14.17 13.32
CA TRP A 208 -3.48 14.37 14.01
C TRP A 208 -4.22 15.58 13.44
N ASP A 209 -5.50 15.44 13.13
CA ASP A 209 -6.35 16.52 12.60
C ASP A 209 -6.83 17.52 13.67
N GLN A 210 -6.30 17.42 14.90
CA GLN A 210 -6.74 18.16 16.09
C GLN A 210 -8.15 17.80 16.59
N LYS A 211 -8.79 16.80 15.99
CA LYS A 211 -10.12 16.30 16.33
C LYS A 211 -10.06 14.80 16.58
N THR A 212 -10.68 13.99 15.72
CA THR A 212 -10.85 12.54 15.93
C THR A 212 -10.00 11.70 14.99
N SER A 213 -9.37 12.29 13.98
CA SER A 213 -8.57 11.54 13.00
C SER A 213 -7.09 11.57 13.36
N LEU A 214 -6.51 10.39 13.55
CA LEU A 214 -5.12 10.19 13.89
C LEU A 214 -4.53 9.10 12.99
N PHE A 215 -3.38 9.39 12.38
CA PHE A 215 -2.60 8.42 11.64
C PHE A 215 -1.21 8.28 12.27
N ILE A 216 -0.77 7.05 12.48
CA ILE A 216 0.54 6.72 13.02
C ILE A 216 1.32 6.07 11.89
N LYS A 217 2.40 6.74 11.47
CA LYS A 217 3.33 6.25 10.47
C LYS A 217 4.55 5.65 11.17
N LEU A 218 4.82 4.38 10.87
CA LEU A 218 5.95 3.61 11.39
C LEU A 218 6.93 3.26 10.29
N ASN A 219 8.20 3.47 10.56
CA ASN A 219 9.29 2.99 9.74
C ASN A 219 9.46 1.47 9.87
N PRO A 220 9.88 0.77 8.80
CA PRO A 220 10.20 -0.67 8.79
C PRO A 220 11.04 -1.17 9.96
N GLN A 221 11.97 -0.36 10.48
CA GLN A 221 12.81 -0.76 11.62
C GLN A 221 12.06 -0.87 12.95
N LEU A 222 10.81 -0.40 12.98
CA LEU A 222 9.93 -0.36 14.16
C LEU A 222 8.65 -1.18 13.96
N GLN A 223 8.53 -1.90 12.84
CA GLN A 223 7.43 -2.83 12.55
C GLN A 223 7.76 -4.22 13.10
#